data_AF-A0A956ERG9-F1
#
_entry.id   AF-A0A956ERG9-F1
#
_cell.length_a   1.000
_cell.length_b   1.000
_cell.length_c   1.000
_cell.angle_alpha   90.00
_cell.angle_beta   90.00
_cell.angle_gamma   90.00
#
_symmetry.space_group_name_H-M   'P 1'
#
loop_
_entity.id
_entity.type
_entity.pdbx_description
1 polymer ?
#
loop_
_entity_poly.entity_id
_entity_poly.type
_entity_poly.pdbx_seq_one_letter_code
_entity_poly.pdbx_strand_id
1 'polypeptide(L)'
;MGGGQRSHSPHEFRGEVRGCPVCTNRIATSSNSLAATHPALSKQWHPSRNAGLTPQDVVRGSRARVWWRCKRGHEWEASVTARANRNTGCQFCSGLRVAPELSVAVRCPALAKQWHPTRNGDLRPVDVGEMSGQRVWWQCPDVQRHVWQAGVGQRRRNKRPLECPFCSGHRPLKAKPRPEKSVTERIR
;
A
#
# COMPACT_ATOMS: atom_id res chain seq x y z
N MET A 1 -15.13 4.94 -79.64
CA MET A 1 -13.94 4.39 -78.95
C MET A 1 -13.37 5.49 -78.08
N GLY A 2 -13.53 5.43 -76.76
CA GLY A 2 -13.01 6.50 -75.88
C GLY A 2 -13.50 6.41 -74.44
N GLY A 3 -12.77 5.62 -73.63
CA GLY A 3 -12.50 5.94 -72.23
C GLY A 3 -13.65 5.85 -71.22
N GLY A 4 -14.01 4.63 -70.82
CA GLY A 4 -14.52 4.40 -69.48
C GLY A 4 -13.36 4.27 -68.49
N GLN A 5 -13.50 4.88 -67.31
CA GLN A 5 -13.40 4.25 -65.98
C GLN A 5 -13.28 5.34 -64.91
N ARG A 6 -14.28 5.38 -64.02
CA ARG A 6 -14.29 6.16 -62.79
C ARG A 6 -13.26 5.56 -61.84
N SER A 7 -12.18 6.28 -61.55
CA SER A 7 -11.23 5.89 -60.51
C SER A 7 -11.83 6.19 -59.14
N HIS A 8 -11.98 5.12 -58.36
CA HIS A 8 -12.48 5.13 -57.00
C HIS A 8 -11.55 5.93 -56.07
N SER A 9 -12.16 6.78 -55.25
CA SER A 9 -11.53 7.55 -54.17
C SER A 9 -10.94 6.61 -53.11
N PRO A 10 -9.67 6.75 -52.68
CA PRO A 10 -9.15 5.95 -51.60
C PRO A 10 -9.73 6.49 -50.28
N HIS A 11 -10.35 5.57 -49.54
CA HIS A 11 -10.94 5.76 -48.23
C HIS A 11 -10.11 6.66 -47.30
N GLU A 12 -10.72 7.73 -46.79
CA GLU A 12 -10.27 8.43 -45.59
C GLU A 12 -10.25 7.45 -44.41
N PHE A 13 -9.07 6.94 -44.05
CA PHE A 13 -8.85 6.32 -42.75
C PHE A 13 -8.70 7.43 -41.70
N ARG A 14 -9.82 7.94 -41.19
CA ARG A 14 -9.84 8.67 -39.91
C ARG A 14 -9.80 7.68 -38.76
N GLY A 15 -8.61 7.14 -38.53
CA GLY A 15 -8.29 6.31 -37.37
C GLY A 15 -6.95 6.75 -36.84
N GLU A 16 -6.95 7.35 -35.65
CA GLU A 16 -5.76 7.78 -34.92
C GLU A 16 -4.74 6.62 -34.90
N VAL A 17 -3.62 6.79 -35.62
CA VAL A 17 -2.60 5.75 -35.73
C VAL A 17 -1.98 5.57 -34.36
N ARG A 18 -2.51 4.63 -33.57
CA ARG A 18 -1.92 4.22 -32.30
C ARG A 18 -0.62 3.52 -32.64
N GLY A 19 0.50 4.25 -32.56
CA GLY A 19 1.84 3.76 -32.94
C GLY A 19 2.14 2.34 -32.46
N CYS A 20 2.98 1.61 -33.19
CA CYS A 20 3.22 0.17 -33.02
C CYS A 20 3.25 -0.26 -31.53
N PRO A 21 2.43 -1.23 -31.10
CA PRO A 21 2.31 -1.61 -29.69
C PRO A 21 3.60 -2.17 -29.08
N VAL A 22 4.52 -2.69 -29.90
CA VAL A 22 5.85 -3.11 -29.45
C VAL A 22 6.75 -1.90 -29.23
N CYS A 23 6.84 -0.98 -30.21
CA CYS A 23 7.64 0.24 -30.11
C CYS A 23 7.17 1.16 -28.99
N THR A 24 5.87 1.16 -28.71
CA THR A 24 5.25 1.94 -27.61
C THR A 24 5.24 1.21 -26.27
N ASN A 25 5.92 0.05 -26.14
CA ASN A 25 5.98 -0.76 -24.91
C ASN A 25 4.60 -1.09 -24.33
N ARG A 26 3.63 -1.39 -25.19
CA ARG A 26 2.31 -1.91 -24.81
C ARG A 26 2.27 -3.44 -24.79
N ILE A 27 3.13 -4.08 -25.58
CA ILE A 27 3.29 -5.54 -25.64
C ILE A 27 4.74 -5.89 -25.33
N ALA A 28 4.95 -6.87 -24.44
CA ALA A 28 6.26 -7.42 -24.12
C ALA A 28 6.73 -8.41 -25.21
N THR A 29 7.99 -8.31 -25.57
CA THR A 29 8.71 -9.18 -26.50
C THR A 29 10.08 -9.52 -25.93
N SER A 30 10.81 -10.42 -26.59
CA SER A 30 12.17 -10.78 -26.20
C SER A 30 13.14 -9.60 -26.17
N SER A 31 12.87 -8.50 -26.88
CA SER A 31 13.76 -7.33 -26.95
C SER A 31 13.38 -6.18 -26.01
N ASN A 32 12.11 -6.04 -25.62
CA ASN A 32 11.63 -4.92 -24.79
C ASN A 32 11.09 -5.32 -23.39
N SER A 33 11.09 -6.62 -23.08
CA SER A 33 10.71 -7.12 -21.76
C SER A 33 11.62 -6.57 -20.65
N LEU A 34 11.14 -6.65 -19.41
CA LEU A 34 11.91 -6.29 -18.23
C LEU A 34 13.11 -7.22 -18.04
N ALA A 35 12.97 -8.50 -18.40
CA ALA A 35 14.07 -9.45 -18.44
C ALA A 35 15.22 -8.97 -19.34
N ALA A 36 14.89 -8.52 -20.54
CA ALA A 36 15.87 -8.05 -21.53
C ALA A 36 16.48 -6.69 -21.18
N THR A 37 15.64 -5.74 -20.79
CA THR A 37 16.08 -4.34 -20.58
C THR A 37 16.62 -4.07 -19.17
N HIS A 38 16.22 -4.85 -18.17
CA HIS A 38 16.59 -4.66 -16.76
C HIS A 38 16.92 -6.01 -16.06
N PRO A 39 17.98 -6.72 -16.48
CA PRO A 39 18.32 -8.03 -15.93
C PRO A 39 18.62 -7.99 -14.42
N ALA A 40 19.25 -6.91 -13.93
CA ALA A 40 19.52 -6.74 -12.50
C ALA A 40 18.25 -6.55 -11.66
N LEU A 41 17.23 -5.90 -12.22
CA LEU A 41 15.93 -5.72 -11.55
C LEU A 41 15.12 -7.02 -11.59
N SER A 42 15.21 -7.78 -12.68
CA SER A 42 14.57 -9.10 -12.83
C SER A 42 15.04 -10.10 -11.77
N LYS A 43 16.30 -10.00 -11.31
CA LYS A 43 16.81 -10.78 -10.16
C LYS A 43 16.09 -10.48 -8.83
N GLN A 44 15.37 -9.37 -8.74
CA GLN A 44 14.57 -9.00 -7.57
C GLN A 44 13.10 -9.39 -7.74
N TRP A 45 12.71 -10.08 -8.81
CA TRP A 45 11.36 -10.58 -8.97
C TRP A 45 11.06 -11.62 -7.89
N HIS A 46 9.88 -11.57 -7.28
CA HIS A 46 9.49 -12.57 -6.30
C HIS A 46 9.23 -13.92 -6.99
N PRO A 47 9.75 -15.06 -6.48
CA PRO A 47 9.68 -16.35 -7.18
C PRO A 47 8.26 -16.91 -7.36
N SER A 48 7.36 -16.72 -6.39
CA SER A 48 6.05 -17.41 -6.38
C SER A 48 4.81 -16.52 -6.22
N ARG A 49 4.94 -15.20 -6.01
CA ARG A 49 3.82 -14.33 -5.59
C ARG A 49 3.20 -13.49 -6.71
N ASN A 50 3.64 -13.71 -7.94
CA ASN A 50 3.19 -12.94 -9.10
C ASN A 50 2.21 -13.72 -9.99
N ALA A 51 1.57 -14.76 -9.44
CA ALA A 51 0.50 -15.51 -10.12
C ALA A 51 0.85 -15.94 -11.55
N GLY A 52 2.08 -16.40 -11.77
CA GLY A 52 2.58 -16.83 -13.08
C GLY A 52 3.20 -15.73 -13.94
N LEU A 53 3.03 -14.43 -13.61
CA LEU A 53 3.73 -13.35 -14.32
C LEU A 53 5.24 -13.43 -14.09
N THR A 54 5.98 -13.33 -15.19
CA THR A 54 7.43 -13.33 -15.21
C THR A 54 7.99 -11.97 -15.68
N PRO A 55 9.28 -11.70 -15.46
CA PRO A 55 9.94 -10.53 -16.05
C PRO A 55 9.92 -10.49 -17.58
N GLN A 56 9.66 -11.62 -18.26
CA GLN A 56 9.53 -11.70 -19.72
C GLN A 56 8.18 -11.15 -20.20
N ASP A 57 7.14 -11.22 -19.36
CA ASP A 57 5.75 -10.86 -19.74
C ASP A 57 5.44 -9.37 -19.58
N VAL A 58 6.36 -8.60 -18.99
CA VAL A 58 6.15 -7.19 -18.65
C VAL A 58 7.23 -6.31 -19.26
N VAL A 59 6.83 -5.11 -19.68
CA VAL A 59 7.73 -4.05 -20.12
C VAL A 59 8.05 -3.07 -18.98
N ARG A 60 9.15 -2.32 -19.09
CA ARG A 60 9.56 -1.29 -18.12
C ARG A 60 8.49 -0.24 -17.81
N GLY A 61 7.55 0.02 -18.72
CA GLY A 61 6.46 1.00 -18.55
C GLY A 61 5.20 0.44 -17.86
N SER A 62 5.17 -0.85 -17.53
CA SER A 62 3.98 -1.49 -16.99
C SER A 62 3.57 -0.92 -15.63
N ARG A 63 2.27 -0.65 -15.45
CA ARG A 63 1.68 -0.25 -14.17
C ARG A 63 1.34 -1.45 -13.27
N ALA A 64 1.56 -2.68 -13.74
CA ALA A 64 1.33 -3.88 -12.95
C ALA A 64 2.07 -3.81 -11.62
N ARG A 65 1.33 -3.96 -10.51
CA ARG A 65 1.90 -4.08 -9.17
C ARG A 65 2.23 -5.54 -8.94
N VAL A 66 3.50 -5.79 -8.66
CA VAL A 66 4.07 -7.12 -8.50
C VAL A 66 4.90 -7.18 -7.23
N TRP A 67 5.08 -8.38 -6.72
CA TRP A 67 5.94 -8.67 -5.59
C TRP A 67 7.40 -8.72 -6.02
N TRP A 68 8.22 -8.02 -5.23
CA TRP A 68 9.66 -7.96 -5.34
C TRP A 68 10.28 -8.57 -4.09
N ARG A 69 11.49 -9.13 -4.23
CA ARG A 69 12.32 -9.61 -3.14
C ARG A 69 13.76 -9.16 -3.33
N CYS A 70 14.31 -8.45 -2.35
CA CYS A 70 15.72 -8.04 -2.39
C CYS A 70 16.65 -9.16 -1.90
N LYS A 71 17.97 -8.99 -2.11
CA LYS A 71 18.99 -9.94 -1.63
C LYS A 71 18.97 -10.21 -0.12
N ARG A 72 18.47 -9.26 0.68
CA ARG A 72 18.30 -9.38 2.13
C ARG A 72 17.00 -10.09 2.54
N GLY A 73 16.24 -10.61 1.58
CA GLY A 73 15.00 -11.34 1.84
C GLY A 73 13.75 -10.48 2.03
N HIS A 74 13.86 -9.15 2.13
CA HIS A 74 12.66 -8.32 2.25
C HIS A 74 11.76 -8.42 1.02
N GLU A 75 10.46 -8.53 1.26
CA GLU A 75 9.42 -8.65 0.23
C GLU A 75 8.48 -7.44 0.24
N TRP A 76 8.26 -6.81 -0.91
CA TRP A 76 7.32 -5.70 -1.02
C TRP A 76 6.64 -5.69 -2.38
N GLU A 77 5.47 -5.06 -2.43
CA GLU A 77 4.75 -4.82 -3.67
C GLU A 77 5.08 -3.42 -4.22
N ALA A 78 5.40 -3.34 -5.51
CA ALA A 78 5.58 -2.07 -6.22
C ALA A 78 5.25 -2.25 -7.71
N SER A 79 4.85 -1.16 -8.38
CA SER A 79 4.66 -1.20 -9.83
C SER A 79 5.97 -1.40 -10.59
N VAL A 80 5.95 -2.14 -11.70
CA VAL A 80 7.11 -2.30 -12.58
C VAL A 80 7.68 -0.95 -13.04
N THR A 81 6.82 -0.01 -13.45
CA THR A 81 7.27 1.31 -13.90
C THR A 81 7.96 2.13 -12.81
N ALA A 82 7.54 2.06 -11.55
CA ALA A 82 8.23 2.76 -10.47
C ALA A 82 9.65 2.21 -10.29
N ARG A 83 9.78 0.88 -10.34
CA ARG A 83 11.07 0.19 -10.18
C ARG A 83 12.00 0.40 -11.36
N ALA A 84 11.52 0.25 -12.59
CA ALA A 84 12.33 0.30 -13.80
C ALA A 84 12.69 1.74 -14.20
N ASN A 85 11.73 2.68 -14.18
CA ASN A 85 11.98 4.04 -14.66
C ASN A 85 12.44 5.01 -13.57
N ARG A 86 12.01 4.82 -12.31
CA ARG A 86 12.37 5.73 -11.20
C ARG A 86 13.45 5.15 -10.28
N ASN A 87 13.95 3.94 -10.61
CA ASN A 87 14.97 3.23 -9.87
C ASN A 87 14.71 3.16 -8.34
N THR A 88 13.44 3.07 -7.93
CA THR A 88 13.09 3.04 -6.50
C THR A 88 13.62 1.75 -5.89
N GLY A 89 14.53 1.81 -4.92
CA GLY A 89 15.15 0.65 -4.26
C GLY A 89 14.24 -0.14 -3.31
N CYS A 90 14.80 -1.12 -2.60
CA CYS A 90 14.06 -1.83 -1.54
C CYS A 90 13.75 -0.85 -0.41
N GLN A 91 12.46 -0.65 -0.12
CA GLN A 91 12.01 0.34 0.85
C GLN A 91 12.44 0.01 2.27
N PHE A 92 12.66 -1.26 2.59
CA PHE A 92 13.17 -1.69 3.89
C PHE A 92 14.68 -1.42 4.01
N CYS A 93 15.45 -1.71 2.96
CA CYS A 93 16.89 -1.45 2.95
C CYS A 93 17.20 0.06 3.03
N SER A 94 16.36 0.89 2.41
CA SER A 94 16.51 2.35 2.44
C SER A 94 15.90 3.00 3.70
N GLY A 95 15.36 2.21 4.64
CA GLY A 95 14.72 2.73 5.87
C GLY A 95 13.39 3.45 5.64
N LEU A 96 12.83 3.40 4.42
CA LEU A 96 11.52 4.00 4.10
C LEU A 96 10.35 3.15 4.63
N ARG A 97 10.59 1.87 4.91
CA ARG A 97 9.67 0.94 5.58
C ARG A 97 10.38 0.18 6.69
N VAL A 98 9.63 -0.20 7.71
CA VAL A 98 10.15 -1.03 8.80
C VAL A 98 10.18 -2.49 8.37
N ALA A 99 11.32 -3.16 8.58
CA ALA A 99 11.45 -4.58 8.29
C ALA A 99 10.41 -5.39 9.09
N PRO A 100 9.72 -6.38 8.49
CA PRO A 100 8.62 -7.09 9.14
C PRO A 100 8.98 -7.68 10.51
N GLU A 101 10.23 -8.13 10.68
CA GLU A 101 10.77 -8.68 11.92
C GLU A 101 10.86 -7.66 13.06
N LEU A 102 10.87 -6.35 12.77
CA LEU A 102 10.85 -5.27 13.76
C LEU A 102 9.45 -4.70 13.99
N SER A 103 8.43 -5.25 13.31
CA SER A 103 7.07 -4.74 13.38
C SER A 103 6.42 -4.96 14.75
N VAL A 104 5.40 -4.15 15.07
CA VAL A 104 4.58 -4.32 16.29
C VAL A 104 3.91 -5.68 16.29
N ALA A 105 3.43 -6.16 15.13
CA ALA A 105 2.79 -7.46 15.01
C ALA A 105 3.70 -8.60 15.51
N VAL A 106 4.97 -8.59 15.07
CA VAL A 106 5.91 -9.67 15.35
C VAL A 106 6.54 -9.51 16.73
N ARG A 107 6.97 -8.32 17.09
CA ARG A 107 7.76 -8.10 18.31
C ARG A 107 6.93 -7.75 19.54
N CYS A 108 5.71 -7.28 19.35
CA CYS A 108 4.80 -6.85 20.42
C CYS A 108 3.37 -7.33 20.16
N PRO A 109 3.13 -8.65 20.03
CA PRO A 109 1.80 -9.17 19.67
C PRO A 109 0.71 -8.73 20.65
N ALA A 110 1.02 -8.57 21.94
CA ALA A 110 0.08 -8.07 22.93
C ALA A 110 -0.32 -6.59 22.70
N LEU A 111 0.60 -5.73 22.23
CA LEU A 111 0.25 -4.37 21.80
C LEU A 111 -0.54 -4.40 20.48
N ALA A 112 -0.16 -5.26 19.54
CA ALA A 112 -0.88 -5.41 18.27
C ALA A 112 -2.35 -5.77 18.47
N LYS A 113 -2.69 -6.56 19.49
CA LYS A 113 -4.09 -6.87 19.88
C LYS A 113 -4.91 -5.64 20.28
N GLN A 114 -4.26 -4.54 20.67
CA GLN A 114 -4.93 -3.29 21.02
C GLN A 114 -4.99 -2.31 19.86
N TRP A 115 -4.58 -2.72 18.65
CA TRP A 115 -4.71 -1.88 17.47
C TRP A 115 -6.18 -1.65 17.17
N HIS A 116 -6.58 -0.40 16.91
CA HIS A 116 -7.96 -0.14 16.54
C HIS A 116 -8.27 -0.74 15.15
N PRO A 117 -9.40 -1.46 14.97
CA PRO A 117 -9.69 -2.21 13.75
C PRO A 117 -9.86 -1.33 12.49
N THR A 118 -10.47 -0.14 12.60
CA THR A 118 -10.80 0.69 11.43
C THR A 118 -10.19 2.09 11.41
N ARG A 119 -9.90 2.70 12.57
CA ARG A 119 -9.46 4.11 12.64
C ARG A 119 -8.04 4.37 12.16
N ASN A 120 -7.27 3.32 11.86
CA ASN A 120 -5.94 3.43 11.28
C ASN A 120 -5.92 3.32 9.74
N GLY A 121 -7.09 3.24 9.10
CA GLY A 121 -7.19 3.01 7.65
C GLY A 121 -6.51 1.68 7.29
N ASP A 122 -5.69 1.71 6.23
CA ASP A 122 -4.94 0.54 5.74
C ASP A 122 -3.66 0.23 6.55
N LEU A 123 -3.33 1.04 7.56
CA LEU A 123 -2.11 0.86 8.35
C LEU A 123 -2.29 -0.28 9.36
N ARG A 124 -1.57 -1.39 9.17
CA ARG A 124 -1.64 -2.58 10.03
C ARG A 124 -0.45 -2.64 10.98
N PRO A 125 -0.54 -3.40 12.09
CA PRO A 125 0.58 -3.57 13.03
C PRO A 125 1.88 -4.12 12.42
N VAL A 126 1.79 -4.85 11.29
CA VAL A 126 2.97 -5.36 10.56
C VAL A 126 3.72 -4.26 9.79
N ASP A 127 3.04 -3.17 9.48
CA ASP A 127 3.59 -2.08 8.68
C ASP A 127 4.35 -1.04 9.54
N VAL A 128 4.26 -1.14 10.88
CA VAL A 128 4.82 -0.18 11.84
C VAL A 128 5.81 -0.85 12.78
N GLY A 129 6.97 -0.23 12.96
CA GLY A 129 8.02 -0.72 13.86
C GLY A 129 7.73 -0.53 15.35
N GLU A 130 8.23 -1.45 16.17
CA GLU A 130 8.03 -1.46 17.63
C GLU A 130 8.51 -0.19 18.36
N MET A 131 9.52 0.51 17.78
CA MET A 131 10.06 1.75 18.32
C MET A 131 9.54 3.01 17.61
N SER A 132 8.60 2.87 16.67
CA SER A 132 8.14 3.98 15.84
C SER A 132 7.47 5.09 16.64
N GLY A 133 7.77 6.34 16.31
CA GLY A 133 7.04 7.51 16.84
C GLY A 133 5.61 7.66 16.29
N GLN A 134 5.22 6.84 15.31
CA GLN A 134 3.92 6.90 14.65
C GLN A 134 2.78 6.83 15.67
N ARG A 135 1.91 7.85 15.66
CA ARG A 135 0.70 7.90 16.47
C ARG A 135 -0.42 7.17 15.74
N VAL A 136 -0.97 6.15 16.40
CA VAL A 136 -2.06 5.32 15.88
C VAL A 136 -3.19 5.25 16.89
N TRP A 137 -4.37 4.86 16.43
CA TRP A 137 -5.52 4.59 17.26
C TRP A 137 -5.41 3.21 17.90
N TRP A 138 -5.63 3.17 19.20
CA TRP A 138 -5.67 1.99 20.05
C TRP A 138 -7.07 1.82 20.61
N GLN A 139 -7.42 0.58 20.92
CA GLN A 139 -8.68 0.21 21.54
C GLN A 139 -8.42 -0.74 22.70
N CYS A 140 -9.15 -0.55 23.79
CA CYS A 140 -9.07 -1.42 24.95
C CYS A 140 -9.73 -2.77 24.60
N PRO A 141 -9.07 -3.91 24.90
CA PRO A 141 -9.67 -5.21 24.65
C PRO A 141 -10.92 -5.44 25.51
N ASP A 142 -10.93 -4.92 26.74
CA ASP A 142 -11.99 -5.17 27.72
C ASP A 142 -13.18 -4.22 27.56
N VAL A 143 -12.92 -2.98 27.10
CA VAL A 143 -13.94 -1.93 27.04
C VAL A 143 -13.91 -1.23 25.68
N GLN A 144 -14.80 -1.62 24.78
CA GLN A 144 -14.80 -1.17 23.38
C GLN A 144 -14.87 0.36 23.20
N ARG A 145 -15.54 1.09 24.10
CA ARG A 145 -15.64 2.56 24.06
C ARG A 145 -14.32 3.27 24.40
N HIS A 146 -13.38 2.57 25.02
CA HIS A 146 -12.08 3.13 25.38
C HIS A 146 -11.16 3.11 24.15
N VAL A 147 -11.16 4.23 23.45
CA VAL A 147 -10.36 4.45 22.24
C VAL A 147 -9.44 5.65 22.45
N TRP A 148 -8.16 5.49 22.16
CA TRP A 148 -7.17 6.57 22.32
C TRP A 148 -6.13 6.58 21.22
N GLN A 149 -5.44 7.70 21.08
CA GLN A 149 -4.33 7.85 20.15
C GLN A 149 -3.02 7.99 20.93
N ALA A 150 -2.02 7.19 20.59
CA ALA A 150 -0.69 7.24 21.22
C ALA A 150 0.39 6.74 20.25
N GLY A 151 1.64 7.15 20.47
CA GLY A 151 2.79 6.68 19.71
C GLY A 151 3.15 5.23 20.04
N VAL A 152 3.48 4.41 19.04
CA VAL A 152 3.85 3.00 19.21
C VAL A 152 5.05 2.83 20.14
N GLY A 153 6.18 3.46 19.83
CA GLY A 153 7.42 3.38 20.62
C GLY A 153 7.30 4.05 21.99
N GLN A 154 6.35 4.99 22.16
CA GLN A 154 6.01 5.53 23.47
C GLN A 154 5.29 4.48 24.31
N ARG A 155 4.27 3.79 23.74
CA ARG A 155 3.58 2.71 24.44
C ARG A 155 4.55 1.60 24.80
N ARG A 156 5.41 1.17 23.88
CA ARG A 156 6.41 0.10 24.13
C ARG A 156 7.35 0.43 25.30
N ARG A 157 7.83 1.68 25.41
CA ARG A 157 8.73 2.11 26.48
C ARG A 157 8.04 2.39 27.81
N ASN A 158 6.70 2.42 27.84
CA ASN A 158 5.96 2.62 29.08
C ASN A 158 6.17 1.44 30.03
N LYS A 159 6.24 1.70 31.34
CA LYS A 159 6.27 0.67 32.39
C LYS A 159 5.10 -0.31 32.30
N ARG A 160 3.95 0.17 31.82
CA ARG A 160 2.71 -0.61 31.66
C ARG A 160 2.17 -0.47 30.24
N PRO A 161 2.84 -1.08 29.24
CA PRO A 161 2.56 -0.84 27.84
C PRO A 161 1.16 -1.28 27.42
N LEU A 162 0.60 -2.31 28.08
CA LEU A 162 -0.69 -2.92 27.77
C LEU A 162 -1.87 -2.30 28.53
N GLU A 163 -1.62 -1.43 29.50
CA GLU A 163 -2.69 -0.89 30.32
C GLU A 163 -3.54 0.11 29.54
N CYS A 164 -4.87 -0.02 29.64
CA CYS A 164 -5.78 0.95 29.06
C CYS A 164 -5.79 2.20 29.94
N PRO A 165 -5.43 3.39 29.40
CA PRO A 165 -5.32 4.62 30.19
C PRO A 165 -6.66 5.08 30.79
N PHE A 166 -7.79 4.62 30.24
CA PHE A 166 -9.11 4.92 30.79
C PHE A 166 -9.49 3.99 31.95
N CYS A 167 -9.17 2.69 31.85
CA CYS A 167 -9.44 1.73 32.93
C CYS A 167 -8.59 2.02 34.17
N SER A 168 -7.35 2.46 33.97
CA SER A 168 -6.40 2.80 35.04
C SER A 168 -6.58 4.20 35.61
N GLY A 169 -7.56 4.97 35.12
CA GLY A 169 -7.83 6.32 35.62
C GLY A 169 -6.83 7.39 35.17
N HIS A 170 -5.81 7.04 34.39
CA HIS A 170 -4.84 8.00 33.84
C HIS A 170 -5.43 8.92 32.76
N ARG A 171 -6.60 8.59 32.22
CA ARG A 171 -7.31 9.41 31.24
C ARG A 171 -8.82 9.40 31.51
N PRO A 172 -9.43 10.55 31.84
CA PRO A 172 -10.87 10.62 32.00
C PRO A 172 -11.56 10.41 30.64
N LEU A 173 -12.71 9.72 30.64
CA LEU A 173 -13.59 9.72 29.47
C LEU A 173 -14.18 11.12 29.30
N LYS A 174 -14.22 11.61 28.05
CA LYS A 174 -14.99 12.83 27.77
C LYS A 174 -16.45 12.56 28.14
N ALA A 175 -17.04 13.43 28.96
CA ALA A 175 -18.45 13.35 29.29
C ALA A 175 -19.26 13.34 27.99
N LYS A 176 -20.28 12.48 27.90
CA LYS A 176 -21.24 12.56 26.79
C LYS A 176 -21.85 13.97 26.84
N PRO A 177 -22.02 14.67 25.70
CA PRO A 177 -22.82 15.88 25.68
C PRO A 177 -24.19 15.54 26.28
N ARG A 178 -24.70 16.41 27.18
CA ARG A 178 -26.04 16.23 27.75
C ARG A 178 -27.02 16.11 26.58
N PRO A 179 -28.00 15.19 26.64
CA PRO A 179 -29.10 15.23 25.69
C PRO A 179 -29.71 16.63 25.77
N GLU A 180 -29.79 17.32 24.64
CA GLU A 180 -30.53 18.58 24.55
C GLU A 180 -31.94 18.29 25.04
N LYS A 181 -32.35 18.95 26.13
CA LYS A 181 -33.75 18.87 26.56
C LYS A 181 -34.57 19.38 25.40
N SER A 182 -35.44 18.54 24.86
CA SER A 182 -36.42 18.95 23.87
C SER A 182 -37.15 20.19 24.39
N VAL A 183 -37.24 21.23 23.56
CA VAL A 183 -37.90 22.51 23.87
C VAL A 183 -39.41 22.33 24.14
N THR A 184 -39.96 21.12 24.02
CA THR A 184 -41.38 20.82 24.16
C THR A 184 -41.89 20.58 25.59
N GLU A 185 -41.05 20.61 26.63
CA GLU A 185 -41.50 20.40 28.03
C GLU A 185 -41.52 21.70 28.89
N ARG A 186 -41.91 22.83 28.29
CA ARG A 186 -42.14 24.09 29.02
C ARG A 186 -43.53 24.72 28.78
N ILE A 187 -44.53 23.90 28.47
CA ILE A 187 -45.94 24.31 28.49
C ILE A 187 -46.79 23.18 29.04
N ARG A 188 -46.82 23.01 30.36
CA ARG A 188 -47.98 22.58 31.17
C ARG A 188 -47.80 23.07 32.59
#